data_AF-A0A3D4X575-F1
#
_entry.id   AF-A0A3D4X575-F1
#
_cell.length_a   1.000
_cell.length_b   1.000
_cell.length_c   1.000
_cell.angle_alpha   90.00
_cell.angle_beta   90.00
_cell.angle_gamma   90.00
#
_symmetry.space_group_name_H-M   'P 1'
#
loop_
_entity.id
_entity.type
_entity.pdbx_description
1 polymer ?
#
loop_
_entity_poly.entity_id
_entity_poly.type
_entity_poly.pdbx_seq_one_letter_code
_entity_poly.pdbx_strand_id
1 'polypeptide(L)'
;MDVTSIIGLILATVLIVVVGIGPAKLGNFWDPQSVAIVIGGTIAAVVASYPLNQLSKIPGHFKLLVQGNKYNMAQLLNTLEEMAQLARKNGLLALEEKANEINDPFFKQGIMLIVDATEPEEVRSMLENELDAMSERHMAGINMYTKASAFAPAFGMI
;
A
#
# COMPACT_ATOMS: atom_id res chain seq x y z
N MET A 1 4.74 -4.46 8.62
CA MET A 1 5.25 -3.13 8.96
C MET A 1 6.75 -3.16 8.93
N ASP A 2 7.37 -2.11 8.40
CA ASP A 2 8.80 -1.94 8.56
C ASP A 2 9.14 -1.63 10.02
N VAL A 3 10.23 -2.24 10.49
CA VAL A 3 10.74 -2.07 11.86
C VAL A 3 10.95 -0.60 12.20
N THR A 4 11.35 0.20 11.20
CA THR A 4 11.52 1.66 11.31
C THR A 4 10.22 2.39 11.64
N SER A 5 9.10 2.00 11.04
CA SER A 5 7.79 2.60 11.30
C SER A 5 7.32 2.34 12.74
N ILE A 6 7.54 1.12 13.23
CA ILE A 6 7.20 0.73 14.60
C ILE A 6 8.06 1.50 15.60
N ILE A 7 9.38 1.52 15.39
CA ILE A 7 10.32 2.26 16.25
C ILE A 7 9.96 3.74 16.31
N GLY A 8 9.66 4.35 15.16
CA GLY A 8 9.24 5.76 15.08
C GLY A 8 7.98 6.05 15.88
N LEU A 9 6.95 5.21 15.76
CA LEU A 9 5.70 5.34 16.51
C LEU A 9 5.92 5.23 18.03
N ILE A 10 6.73 4.25 18.45
CA ILE A 10 7.05 4.04 19.87
C ILE A 10 7.84 5.24 20.42
N LEU A 11 8.87 5.69 19.72
CA LEU A 11 9.67 6.86 20.13
C LEU A 11 8.81 8.12 20.27
N ALA A 12 7.96 8.41 19.28
CA ALA A 12 7.06 9.56 19.31
C ALA A 12 6.11 9.48 20.53
N THR A 13 5.52 8.31 20.76
CA THR A 13 4.60 8.09 21.88
C THR A 13 5.31 8.28 23.21
N VAL A 14 6.51 7.70 23.39
CA VAL A 14 7.29 7.82 24.63
C VAL A 14 7.68 9.28 24.90
N LEU A 15 8.16 10.01 23.89
CA LEU A 15 8.53 11.42 24.05
C LEU A 15 7.31 12.28 24.47
N ILE A 16 6.16 12.09 23.83
CA ILE A 16 4.96 12.89 24.15
C ILE A 16 4.41 12.53 25.54
N VAL A 17 4.26 11.23 25.83
CA VAL A 17 3.59 10.73 27.04
C VAL A 17 4.48 10.83 28.27
N VAL A 18 5.73 10.37 28.18
CA VAL A 18 6.63 10.24 29.34
C VAL A 18 7.37 11.54 29.61
N VAL A 19 7.86 12.21 28.57
CA VAL A 19 8.67 13.43 28.71
C VAL A 19 7.80 14.70 28.71
N GLY A 20 6.81 14.77 27.82
CA GLY A 20 5.95 15.96 27.70
C GLY A 20 4.87 16.07 28.78
N ILE A 21 3.96 15.08 28.83
CA ILE A 21 2.77 15.13 29.70
C ILE A 21 3.11 14.70 31.14
N GLY A 22 3.94 13.65 31.27
CA GLY A 22 4.22 12.98 32.52
C GLY A 22 3.10 12.02 32.94
N PRO A 23 3.41 10.79 33.39
CA PRO A 23 2.40 9.74 33.60
C PRO A 23 1.34 10.08 34.65
N ALA A 24 1.64 10.97 35.60
CA ALA A 24 0.69 11.40 36.63
C ALA A 24 -0.46 12.30 36.11
N LYS A 25 -0.30 12.93 34.94
CA LYS A 25 -1.30 13.85 34.36
C LYS A 25 -2.07 13.23 33.19
N LEU A 26 -1.86 11.95 32.91
CA LEU A 26 -2.47 11.27 31.75
C LEU A 26 -4.00 11.28 31.79
N GLY A 27 -4.59 11.20 32.99
CA GLY A 27 -6.05 11.24 33.18
C GLY A 27 -6.69 12.55 32.71
N ASN A 28 -5.94 13.65 32.65
CA ASN A 28 -6.46 14.95 32.18
C ASN A 28 -6.60 15.04 30.65
N PHE A 29 -6.02 14.10 29.90
CA PHE A 29 -6.10 14.04 28.44
C PHE A 29 -7.22 13.12 27.95
N TRP A 30 -7.99 12.52 28.87
CA TRP A 30 -9.13 11.68 28.55
C TRP A 30 -10.43 12.46 28.74
N ASP A 31 -10.88 13.11 27.66
CA ASP A 31 -12.21 13.70 27.56
C ASP A 31 -13.01 13.03 26.42
N PRO A 32 -14.03 12.23 26.75
CA PRO A 32 -14.88 11.58 25.75
C PRO A 32 -15.52 12.54 24.75
N GLN A 33 -15.82 13.79 25.15
CA GLN A 33 -16.44 14.77 24.27
C GLN A 33 -15.46 15.27 23.21
N SER A 34 -14.26 15.68 23.64
CA SER A 34 -13.17 16.05 22.74
C SER A 34 -12.79 14.93 21.76
N VAL A 35 -12.73 13.68 22.24
CA VAL A 35 -12.46 12.51 21.37
C VAL A 35 -13.55 12.32 20.32
N ALA A 36 -14.82 12.46 20.71
CA ALA A 36 -15.94 12.32 19.77
C ALA A 36 -15.94 13.40 18.68
N ILE A 37 -15.60 14.64 19.02
CA ILE A 37 -15.53 15.75 18.05
C ILE A 37 -14.38 15.53 17.06
N VAL A 38 -13.17 15.25 17.56
CA VAL A 38 -11.99 15.13 16.71
C VAL A 38 -12.05 13.85 15.86
N ILE A 39 -12.25 12.69 16.49
CA ILE A 39 -12.27 11.41 15.76
C ILE A 39 -13.55 11.29 14.95
N GLY A 40 -14.71 11.57 15.55
CA GLY A 40 -15.99 11.48 14.86
C GLY A 40 -16.10 12.49 13.72
N GLY A 41 -15.67 13.74 13.94
CA GLY A 41 -15.62 14.77 12.90
C GLY A 41 -14.68 14.40 11.75
N THR A 42 -13.49 13.89 12.05
CA THR A 42 -12.54 13.43 11.02
C THR A 42 -13.12 12.28 10.20
N ILE A 43 -13.71 11.27 10.84
CA ILE A 43 -14.35 10.15 10.14
C ILE A 43 -15.52 10.65 9.28
N ALA A 44 -16.39 11.51 9.83
CA ALA A 44 -17.52 12.06 9.09
C ALA A 44 -17.07 12.87 7.87
N ALA A 45 -16.04 13.70 8.01
CA ALA A 45 -15.48 14.49 6.91
C ALA A 45 -14.83 13.61 5.83
N VAL A 46 -14.15 12.53 6.22
CA VAL A 46 -13.58 11.56 5.27
C VAL A 46 -14.70 10.82 4.54
N VAL A 47 -15.75 10.37 5.24
CA VAL A 47 -16.90 9.71 4.63
C VAL A 47 -17.64 10.66 3.67
N ALA A 48 -17.75 11.94 4.00
CA ALA A 48 -18.33 12.95 3.11
C ALA A 48 -17.47 13.25 1.87
N SER A 49 -16.15 13.05 1.97
CA SER A 49 -15.19 13.39 0.91
C SER A 49 -14.92 12.27 -0.08
N TYR A 50 -15.25 11.02 0.26
CA TYR A 50 -14.87 9.84 -0.52
C TYR A 50 -16.04 8.88 -0.77
N PRO A 51 -16.10 8.25 -1.96
CA PRO A 51 -17.14 7.27 -2.26
C PRO A 51 -16.95 5.96 -1.47
N LEU A 52 -18.06 5.27 -1.19
CA LEU A 52 -18.08 4.04 -0.37
C LEU A 52 -17.17 2.91 -0.91
N ASN A 53 -16.97 2.85 -2.23
CA ASN A 53 -16.09 1.87 -2.89
C ASN A 53 -14.60 2.04 -2.55
N GLN A 54 -14.17 3.25 -2.15
CA GLN A 54 -12.81 3.50 -1.69
C GLN A 54 -12.69 3.28 -0.18
N LEU A 55 -13.72 3.68 0.59
CA LEU A 55 -13.77 3.48 2.04
C LEU A 55 -13.78 1.99 2.43
N SER A 56 -14.46 1.14 1.65
CA SER A 56 -14.49 -0.31 1.90
C SER A 56 -13.12 -0.98 1.78
N LYS A 57 -12.12 -0.32 1.17
CA LYS A 57 -10.74 -0.82 1.01
C LYS A 57 -9.84 -0.51 2.21
N ILE A 58 -10.29 0.34 3.14
CA ILE A 58 -9.53 0.73 4.35
C ILE A 58 -9.02 -0.49 5.15
N PRO A 59 -9.82 -1.54 5.43
CA PRO A 59 -9.34 -2.72 6.16
C PRO A 59 -8.20 -3.44 5.42
N GLY A 60 -8.26 -3.48 4.09
CA GLY A 60 -7.20 -4.04 3.24
C GLY A 60 -5.90 -3.26 3.35
N HIS A 61 -5.96 -1.92 3.37
CA HIS A 61 -4.77 -1.09 3.58
C HIS A 61 -4.13 -1.34 4.95
N PHE A 62 -4.93 -1.49 6.01
CA PHE A 62 -4.40 -1.79 7.34
C PHE A 62 -3.68 -3.15 7.39
N LYS A 63 -4.25 -4.17 6.74
CA LYS A 63 -3.61 -5.48 6.60
C LYS A 63 -2.26 -5.37 5.87
N LEU A 64 -2.18 -4.60 4.79
CA LEU A 64 -0.94 -4.39 4.03
C LEU A 64 0.12 -3.67 4.86
N LEU A 65 -0.27 -2.62 5.60
CA LEU A 65 0.60 -1.91 6.53
C LEU A 65 1.20 -2.89 7.55
N VAL A 66 0.36 -3.73 8.17
CA VAL A 66 0.77 -4.74 9.16
C VAL A 66 1.65 -5.83 8.56
N GLN A 67 1.32 -6.38 7.39
CA GLN A 67 2.11 -7.44 6.75
C GLN A 67 3.50 -6.98 6.33
N GLY A 68 3.68 -5.75 5.83
CA GLY A 68 4.98 -5.26 5.36
C GLY A 68 5.60 -6.21 4.33
N ASN A 69 4.97 -6.31 3.15
CA ASN A 69 5.49 -7.12 2.06
C ASN A 69 6.86 -6.60 1.63
N LYS A 70 7.91 -7.32 2.01
CA LYS A 70 9.25 -7.11 1.46
C LYS A 70 9.34 -7.86 0.15
N TYR A 71 9.43 -7.12 -0.94
CA TYR A 71 9.69 -7.69 -2.25
C TYR A 71 11.13 -8.21 -2.28
N ASN A 72 11.34 -9.52 -2.52
CA ASN A 72 12.67 -10.09 -2.60
C ASN A 72 13.22 -9.90 -4.02
N MET A 73 13.94 -8.80 -4.23
CA MET A 73 14.51 -8.47 -5.54
C MET A 73 15.48 -9.54 -6.05
N ALA A 74 16.26 -10.15 -5.16
CA ALA A 74 17.21 -11.20 -5.55
C ALA A 74 16.49 -12.45 -6.08
N GLN A 75 15.38 -12.82 -5.45
CA GLN A 75 14.55 -13.94 -5.92
C GLN A 75 13.91 -13.62 -7.27
N LEU A 76 13.40 -12.39 -7.46
CA LEU A 76 12.83 -11.97 -8.74
C LEU A 76 13.88 -12.04 -9.87
N LEU A 77 15.11 -11.59 -9.63
CA LEU A 77 16.19 -11.66 -10.61
C LEU A 77 16.50 -13.10 -11.01
N ASN A 78 16.58 -14.01 -10.04
CA ASN A 78 16.79 -15.44 -10.32
C ASN A 78 15.65 -16.01 -11.18
N THR A 79 14.40 -15.66 -10.86
CA THR A 79 13.23 -16.08 -11.65
C THR A 79 13.29 -15.53 -13.08
N LEU A 80 13.68 -14.26 -13.26
CA LEU A 80 13.85 -13.66 -14.58
C LEU A 80 14.94 -14.36 -15.42
N GLU A 81 16.08 -14.67 -14.80
CA GLU A 81 17.16 -15.39 -15.46
C GLU A 81 16.71 -16.80 -15.88
N GLU A 82 16.03 -17.51 -14.99
CA GLU A 82 15.52 -18.86 -15.24
C GLU A 82 14.49 -18.86 -16.40
N MET A 83 13.61 -17.86 -16.45
CA MET A 83 12.66 -17.66 -17.55
C MET A 83 13.38 -17.38 -18.87
N ALA A 84 14.40 -16.51 -18.86
CA ALA A 84 15.18 -16.20 -20.06
C ALA A 84 15.91 -17.45 -20.60
N GLN A 85 16.48 -18.27 -19.70
CA GLN A 85 17.12 -19.53 -20.08
C GLN A 85 16.11 -20.54 -20.64
N LEU A 86 14.91 -20.62 -20.04
CA LEU A 86 13.83 -21.50 -20.49
C LEU A 86 13.34 -21.11 -21.89
N ALA A 87 13.08 -19.82 -22.11
CA ALA A 87 12.67 -19.28 -23.41
C ALA A 87 13.69 -19.60 -24.51
N ARG A 88 14.99 -19.49 -24.20
CA ARG A 88 16.07 -19.76 -25.16
C ARG A 88 16.22 -21.23 -25.51
N LYS A 89 15.97 -22.14 -24.57
CA LYS A 89 16.15 -23.60 -24.77
C LYS A 89 14.91 -24.28 -25.34
N ASN A 90 13.74 -23.94 -24.81
CA ASN A 90 12.49 -24.66 -25.05
C ASN A 90 11.46 -23.83 -25.85
N GLY A 91 11.78 -22.56 -26.16
CA GLY A 91 10.89 -21.65 -26.86
C GLY A 91 9.87 -20.97 -25.93
N LEU A 92 9.00 -20.16 -26.52
CA LEU A 92 8.05 -19.31 -25.78
C LEU A 92 6.92 -20.12 -25.12
N LEU A 93 6.50 -21.25 -25.69
CA LEU A 93 5.42 -22.08 -25.14
C LEU A 93 5.74 -22.61 -23.73
N ALA A 94 7.02 -22.91 -23.47
CA ALA A 94 7.47 -23.37 -22.16
C ALA A 94 7.38 -22.27 -21.08
N LEU A 95 7.31 -20.99 -21.48
CA LEU A 95 7.09 -19.89 -20.54
C LEU A 95 5.66 -19.90 -19.99
N GLU A 96 4.68 -20.37 -20.77
CA GLU A 96 3.27 -20.38 -20.36
C GLU A 96 3.03 -21.31 -19.16
N GLU A 97 3.61 -22.52 -19.20
CA GLU A 97 3.53 -23.49 -18.11
C GLU A 97 4.08 -22.88 -16.81
N LYS A 98 5.22 -22.21 -16.90
CA LYS A 98 5.89 -21.60 -15.75
C LYS A 98 5.24 -20.30 -15.29
N ALA A 99 4.62 -19.54 -16.20
CA ALA A 99 3.83 -18.36 -15.87
C ALA A 99 2.61 -18.71 -15.00
N ASN A 100 2.04 -19.90 -15.19
CA ASN A 100 0.92 -20.38 -14.39
C ASN A 100 1.30 -20.71 -12.93
N GLU A 101 2.57 -20.97 -12.65
CA GLU A 101 3.09 -21.19 -11.29
C GLU A 101 3.34 -19.88 -10.52
N ILE A 102 3.33 -18.74 -11.21
CA ILE A 102 3.62 -17.44 -10.61
C ILE A 102 2.35 -16.85 -10.00
N ASN A 103 2.45 -16.50 -8.72
CA ASN A 103 1.34 -15.94 -7.96
C ASN A 103 1.12 -14.44 -8.22
N ASP A 104 2.12 -13.72 -8.75
CA ASP A 104 1.99 -12.29 -9.03
C ASP A 104 1.25 -12.06 -10.36
N PRO A 105 0.05 -11.43 -10.34
CA PRO A 105 -0.75 -11.23 -11.54
C PRO A 105 -0.05 -10.33 -12.58
N PHE A 106 0.70 -9.32 -12.12
CA PHE A 106 1.41 -8.39 -13.00
C PHE A 106 2.49 -9.12 -13.80
N PHE A 107 3.35 -9.88 -13.11
CA PHE A 107 4.39 -10.67 -13.77
C PHE A 107 3.82 -11.74 -14.71
N LYS A 108 2.75 -12.43 -14.29
CA LYS A 108 2.06 -13.42 -15.13
C LYS A 108 1.52 -12.78 -16.41
N GLN A 109 0.84 -11.65 -16.31
CA GLN A 109 0.28 -10.93 -17.46
C GLN A 109 1.38 -10.53 -18.46
N GLY A 110 2.52 -10.03 -17.96
CA GLY A 110 3.66 -9.69 -18.81
C GLY A 110 4.21 -10.89 -19.60
N ILE A 111 4.31 -12.06 -18.97
CA ILE A 111 4.76 -13.28 -19.67
C ILE A 111 3.73 -13.71 -20.73
N MET A 112 2.44 -13.70 -20.39
CA MET A 112 1.39 -14.09 -21.35
C MET A 112 1.40 -13.22 -22.60
N LEU A 113 1.56 -11.90 -22.45
CA LEU A 113 1.67 -10.96 -23.59
C LEU A 113 2.85 -11.28 -24.52
N ILE A 114 3.96 -11.76 -23.96
CA ILE A 114 5.15 -12.17 -24.73
C ILE A 114 4.89 -13.51 -25.44
N VAL A 115 4.22 -14.46 -24.79
CA VAL A 115 3.84 -15.75 -25.40
C VAL A 115 2.89 -15.55 -26.58
N ASP A 116 1.97 -14.60 -26.47
CA ASP A 116 1.02 -14.22 -27.52
C ASP A 116 1.68 -13.46 -28.71
N ALA A 117 3.03 -13.36 -28.71
CA ALA A 117 3.84 -12.75 -29.77
C ALA A 117 3.52 -11.27 -30.06
N THR A 118 3.14 -10.54 -29.01
CA THR A 118 2.95 -9.09 -29.07
C THR A 118 4.28 -8.38 -29.36
N GLU A 119 4.27 -7.28 -30.12
CA GLU A 119 5.49 -6.52 -30.38
C GLU A 119 6.08 -5.98 -29.06
N PRO A 120 7.42 -6.00 -28.87
CA PRO A 120 8.04 -5.60 -27.61
C PRO A 120 7.63 -4.21 -27.11
N GLU A 121 7.42 -3.26 -28.01
CA GLU A 121 6.99 -1.90 -27.65
C GLU A 121 5.54 -1.84 -27.20
N GLU A 122 4.66 -2.66 -27.77
CA GLU A 122 3.27 -2.78 -27.32
C GLU A 122 3.20 -3.43 -25.93
N VAL A 123 3.96 -4.50 -25.70
CA VAL A 123 4.09 -5.12 -24.36
C VAL A 123 4.57 -4.10 -23.32
N ARG A 124 5.61 -3.32 -23.65
CA ARG A 124 6.12 -2.27 -22.77
C ARG A 124 5.02 -1.25 -22.45
N SER A 125 4.34 -0.73 -23.48
CA SER A 125 3.30 0.27 -23.29
C SER A 125 2.15 -0.25 -22.42
N MET A 126 1.73 -1.51 -22.60
CA MET A 126 0.68 -2.10 -21.77
C MET A 126 1.10 -2.25 -20.31
N LEU A 127 2.34 -2.71 -20.05
CA LEU A 127 2.86 -2.84 -18.69
C LEU A 127 3.08 -1.49 -18.00
N GLU A 128 3.53 -0.48 -18.74
CA GLU A 128 3.67 0.89 -18.23
C GLU A 128 2.30 1.49 -17.86
N ASN A 129 1.29 1.32 -18.72
CA ASN A 129 -0.08 1.76 -18.43
C ASN A 129 -0.66 1.07 -17.18
N GLU A 130 -0.41 -0.23 -17.00
CA GLU A 130 -0.85 -0.96 -15.80
C GLU A 130 -0.12 -0.46 -14.54
N LEU A 131 1.18 -0.15 -14.63
CA LEU A 131 1.94 0.46 -13.54
C LEU A 131 1.38 1.84 -13.17
N ASP A 132 1.04 2.67 -14.16
CA ASP A 132 0.45 3.99 -13.93
C ASP A 132 -0.93 3.87 -13.26
N ALA A 133 -1.79 2.98 -13.75
CA ALA A 133 -3.09 2.71 -13.15
C ALA A 133 -2.97 2.18 -11.71
N MET A 134 -1.98 1.31 -11.46
CA MET A 134 -1.67 0.81 -10.13
C MET A 134 -1.22 1.95 -9.20
N SER A 135 -0.32 2.81 -9.69
CA SER A 135 0.18 3.97 -8.97
C SER A 135 -0.94 4.95 -8.63
N GLU A 136 -1.81 5.28 -9.57
CA GLU A 136 -2.97 6.16 -9.36
C GLU A 136 -3.90 5.60 -8.28
N ARG A 137 -4.17 4.29 -8.31
CA ARG A 137 -4.96 3.60 -7.28
C ARG A 137 -4.32 3.70 -5.89
N HIS A 138 -3.00 3.55 -5.79
CA HIS A 138 -2.29 3.72 -4.53
C HIS A 138 -2.32 5.18 -4.06
N MET A 139 -2.12 6.14 -4.97
CA MET A 139 -2.19 7.57 -4.69
C MET A 139 -3.58 7.99 -4.19
N ALA A 140 -4.66 7.45 -4.76
CA ALA A 140 -6.01 7.68 -4.27
C ALA A 140 -6.17 7.22 -2.81
N GLY A 141 -5.63 6.06 -2.47
CA GLY A 141 -5.59 5.54 -1.09
C GLY A 141 -4.79 6.44 -0.15
N ILE A 142 -3.59 6.88 -0.57
CA ILE A 142 -2.73 7.79 0.20
C ILE A 142 -3.44 9.13 0.46
N ASN A 143 -4.02 9.73 -0.59
CA ASN A 143 -4.72 11.01 -0.51
C ASN A 143 -5.84 11.02 0.53
N MET A 144 -6.55 9.89 0.68
CA MET A 144 -7.57 9.74 1.71
C MET A 144 -6.99 9.88 3.13
N TYR A 145 -5.86 9.23 3.42
CA TYR A 145 -5.18 9.37 4.71
C TYR A 145 -4.58 10.77 4.90
N THR A 146 -4.05 11.38 3.85
CA THR A 146 -3.55 12.76 3.88
C THR A 146 -4.68 13.74 4.22
N LYS A 147 -5.86 13.61 3.60
CA LYS A 147 -7.02 14.44 3.96
C LYS A 147 -7.48 14.20 5.39
N ALA A 148 -7.56 12.93 5.83
CA ALA A 148 -7.90 12.60 7.21
C ALA A 148 -6.92 13.27 8.21
N SER A 149 -5.62 13.24 7.91
CA SER A 149 -4.58 13.88 8.73
C SER A 149 -4.68 15.40 8.76
N ALA A 150 -5.23 16.02 7.71
CA ALA A 150 -5.46 17.46 7.65
C ALA A 150 -6.76 17.87 8.39
N PHE A 151 -7.79 17.02 8.37
CA PHE A 151 -9.05 17.28 9.08
C PHE A 151 -8.92 17.10 10.60
N ALA A 152 -8.12 16.15 11.08
CA ALA A 152 -7.92 15.91 12.50
C ALA A 152 -7.53 17.16 13.31
N PRO A 153 -6.49 17.94 12.94
CA PRO A 153 -6.16 19.17 13.65
C PRO A 153 -7.20 20.28 13.43
N ALA A 154 -7.89 20.31 12.28
CA ALA A 154 -8.94 21.29 12.02
C ALA A 154 -10.12 21.11 13.00
N PHE A 155 -10.59 19.88 13.21
CA PHE A 155 -11.59 19.58 14.23
C PHE A 155 -11.06 19.72 15.65
N GLY A 156 -9.76 19.55 15.88
CA GLY A 156 -9.14 19.81 17.19
C GLY A 156 -9.06 21.31 17.56
N MET A 157 -9.21 22.21 16.59
CA MET A 157 -9.30 23.66 16.83
C MET A 157 -10.74 24.13 17.09
N ILE A 158 -11.75 23.30 16.79
CA ILE A 158 -13.19 23.58 16.97
C ILE A 158 -13.62 23.05 18.34
#